data_AF-A0A973L337-F1
#
_entry.id   AF-A0A973L337-F1
#
_cell.length_a   1.000
_cell.length_b   1.000
_cell.length_c   1.000
_cell.angle_alpha   90.00
_cell.angle_beta   90.00
_cell.angle_gamma   90.00
#
_symmetry.space_group_name_H-M   'P 1'
#
loop_
_entity.id
_entity.type
_entity.pdbx_description
1 polymer ?
#
loop_
_entity_poly.entity_id
_entity_poly.type
_entity_poly.pdbx_seq_one_letter_code
_entity_poly.pdbx_strand_id
1 'polypeptide(L)'
;CITNYWANWDLCNMASIMAIGILTDNAAKYDQAVTYFKSGAGNGSLTHAVPYLYTDSDGYDLGQWQESGRDQGHTIMGMGQMGALCEMAWNQGDDLYSYDSRRFMKAAQYVAKYNIGQDVPYTTYTWGTGQNCAQSSQTVISSGSRGQLRPVWAMLHFHYNRRLYLDDKYISAMYYDLVAPEGGGGDYGSTSGGYDQLGFGTLMYAK
;
A
#
# COMPACT_ATOMS: atom_id res chain seq x y z
N CYS A 1 -9.09 13.57 -16.58
CA CYS A 1 -9.77 12.33 -16.11
C CYS A 1 -9.49 12.08 -14.64
N ILE A 2 -10.28 11.20 -14.03
CA ILE A 2 -10.05 10.70 -12.67
C ILE A 2 -8.75 9.88 -12.53
N THR A 3 -8.32 9.19 -13.59
CA THR A 3 -7.06 8.43 -13.63
C THR A 3 -5.79 9.29 -13.69
N ASN A 4 -5.93 10.63 -13.75
CA ASN A 4 -4.82 11.56 -13.67
C ASN A 4 -4.17 11.59 -12.29
N TYR A 5 -4.96 11.33 -11.24
CA TYR A 5 -4.51 11.39 -9.85
C TYR A 5 -3.89 10.05 -9.45
N TRP A 6 -2.74 10.09 -8.79
CA TRP A 6 -2.02 8.87 -8.37
C TRP A 6 -2.72 8.20 -7.19
N ALA A 7 -2.49 6.90 -7.00
CA ALA A 7 -3.07 6.13 -5.90
C ALA A 7 -2.83 6.82 -4.56
N ASN A 8 -1.61 7.30 -4.29
CA ASN A 8 -1.30 7.95 -3.03
C ASN A 8 -2.09 9.26 -2.76
N TRP A 9 -2.53 9.96 -3.81
CA TRP A 9 -3.34 11.18 -3.67
C TRP A 9 -4.76 10.84 -3.24
N ASP A 10 -5.35 9.80 -3.81
CA ASP A 10 -6.67 9.34 -3.37
C ASP A 10 -6.58 8.75 -1.96
N LEU A 11 -5.54 7.95 -1.68
CA LEU A 11 -5.39 7.23 -0.40
C LEU A 11 -5.28 8.15 0.80
N CYS A 12 -4.50 9.24 0.73
CA CYS A 12 -4.40 10.16 1.85
C CYS A 12 -5.72 10.88 2.14
N ASN A 13 -6.50 11.20 1.10
CA ASN A 13 -7.82 11.80 1.23
C ASN A 13 -8.83 10.79 1.80
N MET A 14 -8.84 9.55 1.32
CA MET A 14 -9.71 8.49 1.84
C MET A 14 -9.40 8.16 3.31
N ALA A 15 -8.12 8.03 3.67
CA ALA A 15 -7.71 7.80 5.05
C ALA A 15 -8.19 8.93 5.96
N SER A 16 -8.09 10.19 5.50
CA SER A 16 -8.62 11.34 6.22
C SER A 16 -10.14 11.28 6.39
N ILE A 17 -10.88 10.95 5.33
CA ILE A 17 -12.35 10.80 5.38
C ILE A 17 -12.75 9.70 6.38
N MET A 18 -12.08 8.55 6.35
CA MET A 18 -12.35 7.44 7.27
C MET A 18 -12.04 7.83 8.72
N ALA A 19 -10.87 8.42 8.97
CA ALA A 19 -10.49 8.85 10.31
C ALA A 19 -11.45 9.90 10.89
N ILE A 20 -11.87 10.88 10.08
CA ILE A 20 -12.90 11.86 10.47
C ILE A 20 -14.23 11.16 10.75
N GLY A 21 -14.64 10.22 9.89
CA GLY A 21 -15.85 9.42 10.09
C GLY A 21 -15.87 8.70 11.43
N ILE A 22 -14.76 8.01 11.76
CA ILE A 22 -14.59 7.30 13.04
C ILE A 22 -14.61 8.29 14.21
N LEU A 23 -13.80 9.36 14.16
CA LEU A 23 -13.67 10.32 15.27
C LEU A 23 -14.98 11.05 15.58
N THR A 24 -15.84 11.23 14.58
CA THR A 24 -17.09 12.01 14.70
C THR A 24 -18.34 11.14 14.75
N ASP A 25 -18.18 9.82 14.90
CA ASP A 25 -19.29 8.84 14.84
C ASP A 25 -20.18 9.01 13.60
N ASN A 26 -19.57 9.38 12.47
CA ASN A 26 -20.27 9.66 11.21
C ASN A 26 -20.14 8.46 10.25
N ALA A 27 -21.09 7.53 10.38
CA ALA A 27 -21.16 6.32 9.56
C ALA A 27 -21.17 6.62 8.05
N ALA A 28 -21.86 7.69 7.61
CA ALA A 28 -21.91 8.03 6.18
C ALA A 28 -20.53 8.40 5.60
N LYS A 29 -19.65 9.02 6.41
CA LYS A 29 -18.26 9.30 5.99
C LYS A 29 -17.38 8.05 6.01
N TYR A 30 -17.55 7.20 7.02
CA TYR A 30 -16.88 5.91 7.05
C TYR A 30 -17.25 5.05 5.82
N ASP A 31 -18.55 4.90 5.55
CA ASP A 31 -19.09 4.14 4.42
C ASP A 31 -18.64 4.71 3.07
N GLN A 32 -18.50 6.04 2.98
CA GLN A 32 -17.94 6.70 1.80
C GLN A 32 -16.51 6.21 1.51
N ALA A 33 -15.65 6.13 2.54
CA ALA A 33 -14.27 5.67 2.39
C ALA A 33 -14.21 4.16 2.06
N VAL A 34 -14.99 3.33 2.76
CA VAL A 34 -15.07 1.89 2.48
C VAL A 34 -15.57 1.60 1.06
N THR A 35 -16.60 2.32 0.63
CA THR A 35 -17.15 2.19 -0.74
C THR A 35 -16.12 2.61 -1.78
N TYR A 36 -15.40 3.71 -1.56
CA TYR A 36 -14.36 4.15 -2.50
C TYR A 36 -13.19 3.17 -2.55
N PHE A 37 -12.75 2.61 -1.41
CA PHE A 37 -11.73 1.56 -1.40
C PHE A 37 -12.14 0.37 -2.28
N LYS A 38 -13.39 -0.08 -2.19
CA LYS A 38 -13.89 -1.26 -2.92
C LYS A 38 -14.13 -0.99 -4.41
N SER A 39 -14.75 0.14 -4.74
CA SER A 39 -15.27 0.40 -6.09
C SER A 39 -15.16 1.86 -6.54
N GLY A 40 -14.28 2.65 -5.93
CA GLY A 40 -14.01 4.02 -6.33
C GLY A 40 -13.45 4.12 -7.74
N ALA A 41 -13.77 5.21 -8.42
CA ALA A 41 -13.38 5.41 -9.82
C ALA A 41 -11.93 5.91 -10.01
N GLY A 42 -11.24 6.31 -8.92
CA GLY A 42 -9.85 6.75 -8.96
C GLY A 42 -8.85 5.66 -8.60
N ASN A 43 -7.57 6.01 -8.70
CA ASN A 43 -6.45 5.10 -8.50
C ASN A 43 -6.26 4.66 -7.04
N GLY A 44 -6.95 5.30 -6.09
CA GLY A 44 -6.98 4.85 -4.69
C GLY A 44 -7.87 3.64 -4.41
N SER A 45 -8.80 3.28 -5.30
CA SER A 45 -9.58 2.06 -5.12
C SER A 45 -8.74 0.82 -5.37
N LEU A 46 -9.01 -0.28 -4.66
CA LEU A 46 -8.08 -1.41 -4.57
C LEU A 46 -7.75 -2.03 -5.94
N THR A 47 -8.73 -2.14 -6.84
CA THR A 47 -8.53 -2.72 -8.17
C THR A 47 -7.75 -1.80 -9.11
N HIS A 48 -7.81 -0.48 -8.92
CA HIS A 48 -7.03 0.49 -9.69
C HIS A 48 -5.63 0.71 -9.09
N ALA A 49 -5.50 0.62 -7.75
CA ALA A 49 -4.23 0.68 -7.04
C ALA A 49 -3.35 -0.54 -7.32
N VAL A 50 -3.96 -1.70 -7.61
CA VAL A 50 -3.27 -2.96 -7.90
C VAL A 50 -3.77 -3.53 -9.23
N PRO A 51 -3.50 -2.91 -10.40
CA PRO A 51 -4.18 -3.25 -11.66
C PRO A 51 -3.88 -4.65 -12.21
N TYR A 52 -2.72 -5.21 -11.88
CA TYR A 52 -2.26 -6.49 -12.44
C TYR A 52 -1.87 -7.46 -11.33
N LEU A 53 -2.22 -8.72 -11.51
CA LEU A 53 -1.88 -9.82 -10.61
C LEU A 53 -0.96 -10.81 -11.32
N TYR A 54 -0.07 -11.43 -10.56
CA TYR A 54 0.88 -12.42 -11.03
C TYR A 54 1.02 -13.54 -10.00
N THR A 55 1.68 -14.62 -10.41
CA THR A 55 2.22 -15.63 -9.51
C THR A 55 3.69 -15.79 -9.85
N ASP A 56 4.57 -15.78 -8.85
CA ASP A 56 6.00 -15.96 -9.08
C ASP A 56 6.42 -17.43 -9.14
N SER A 57 7.73 -17.66 -9.36
CA SER A 57 8.31 -19.01 -9.46
C SER A 57 8.21 -19.84 -8.18
N ASP A 58 8.06 -19.19 -7.02
CA ASP A 58 7.94 -19.83 -5.71
C ASP A 58 6.46 -20.10 -5.36
N GLY A 59 5.52 -19.70 -6.22
CA GLY A 59 4.09 -19.89 -6.04
C GLY A 59 3.38 -18.78 -5.26
N TYR A 60 4.04 -17.65 -4.97
CA TYR A 60 3.41 -16.53 -4.29
C TYR A 60 2.60 -15.66 -5.25
N ASP A 61 1.39 -15.33 -4.85
CA ASP A 61 0.57 -14.33 -5.54
C ASP A 61 1.11 -12.92 -5.31
N LEU A 62 1.34 -12.19 -6.39
CA LEU A 62 1.88 -10.84 -6.40
C LEU A 62 0.92 -9.88 -7.12
N GLY A 63 1.00 -8.59 -6.81
CA GLY A 63 0.19 -7.54 -7.43
C GLY A 63 1.01 -6.32 -7.80
N GLN A 64 0.99 -5.89 -9.06
CA GLN A 64 1.67 -4.65 -9.47
C GLN A 64 1.01 -3.47 -8.78
N TRP A 65 1.76 -2.71 -8.00
CA TRP A 65 1.26 -1.44 -7.47
C TRP A 65 1.27 -0.36 -8.55
N GLN A 66 0.22 0.46 -8.59
CA GLN A 66 -0.02 1.49 -9.60
C GLN A 66 1.17 2.43 -9.82
N GLU A 67 1.87 2.79 -8.74
CA GLU A 67 3.01 3.74 -8.80
C GLU A 67 4.38 3.08 -9.05
N SER A 68 4.44 1.77 -9.25
CA SER A 68 5.72 1.04 -9.36
C SER A 68 6.61 1.51 -10.52
N GLY A 69 6.00 2.02 -11.60
CA GLY A 69 6.73 2.59 -12.74
C GLY A 69 7.16 4.05 -12.53
N ARG A 70 6.67 4.73 -11.49
CA ARG A 70 7.02 6.11 -11.15
C ARG A 70 8.33 6.11 -10.35
N ASP A 71 8.27 5.59 -9.13
CA ASP A 71 9.41 5.34 -8.25
C ASP A 71 8.98 4.50 -7.05
N GLN A 72 9.96 3.90 -6.37
CA GLN A 72 9.70 3.06 -5.21
C GLN A 72 9.36 3.86 -3.95
N GLY A 73 9.74 5.12 -3.88
CA GLY A 73 9.38 5.98 -2.76
C GLY A 73 7.86 6.10 -2.62
N HIS A 74 7.18 6.46 -3.69
CA HIS A 74 5.72 6.55 -3.70
C HIS A 74 5.03 5.18 -3.65
N THR A 75 5.68 4.16 -4.19
CA THR A 75 5.19 2.78 -4.11
C THR A 75 5.13 2.29 -2.66
N ILE A 76 6.21 2.51 -1.88
CA ILE A 76 6.26 2.15 -0.46
C ILE A 76 5.34 3.05 0.37
N MET A 77 5.23 4.34 0.04
CA MET A 77 4.25 5.25 0.66
C MET A 77 2.82 4.71 0.54
N GLY A 78 2.47 4.17 -0.64
CA GLY A 78 1.18 3.54 -0.88
C GLY A 78 0.88 2.35 0.04
N MET A 79 1.89 1.55 0.39
CA MET A 79 1.76 0.45 1.35
C MET A 79 1.38 0.97 2.73
N GLY A 80 2.03 2.05 3.18
CA GLY A 80 1.70 2.71 4.44
C GLY A 80 0.28 3.27 4.44
N GLN A 81 -0.11 4.02 3.41
CA GLN A 81 -1.42 4.68 3.37
C GLN A 81 -2.59 3.70 3.25
N MET A 82 -2.48 2.71 2.35
CA MET A 82 -3.50 1.67 2.19
C MET A 82 -3.57 0.80 3.45
N GLY A 83 -2.41 0.46 4.05
CA GLY A 83 -2.35 -0.27 5.30
C GLY A 83 -3.05 0.45 6.45
N ALA A 84 -2.83 1.77 6.62
CA ALA A 84 -3.54 2.52 7.66
C ALA A 84 -5.05 2.57 7.43
N LEU A 85 -5.50 2.70 6.18
CA LEU A 85 -6.92 2.61 5.84
C LEU A 85 -7.50 1.25 6.21
N CYS A 86 -6.81 0.15 5.87
CA CYS A 86 -7.23 -1.19 6.24
C CYS A 86 -7.20 -1.42 7.77
N GLU A 87 -6.21 -0.90 8.48
CA GLU A 87 -6.09 -1.03 9.94
C GLU A 87 -7.16 -0.22 10.69
N MET A 88 -7.50 0.98 10.20
CA MET A 88 -8.63 1.74 10.72
C MET A 88 -9.94 0.98 10.57
N ALA A 89 -10.22 0.45 9.37
CA ALA A 89 -11.42 -0.35 9.12
C ALA A 89 -11.45 -1.63 9.98
N TRP A 90 -10.31 -2.31 10.12
CA TRP A 90 -10.18 -3.50 10.97
C TRP A 90 -10.57 -3.21 12.43
N ASN A 91 -10.13 -2.06 12.97
CA ASN A 91 -10.50 -1.64 14.31
C ASN A 91 -11.98 -1.25 14.45
N GLN A 92 -12.70 -1.02 13.35
CA GLN A 92 -14.15 -0.85 13.33
C GLN A 92 -14.92 -2.17 13.08
N GLY A 93 -14.21 -3.28 12.88
CA GLY A 93 -14.81 -4.60 12.63
C GLY A 93 -14.94 -4.99 11.16
N ASP A 94 -14.41 -4.19 10.22
CA ASP A 94 -14.44 -4.49 8.79
C ASP A 94 -13.09 -5.00 8.27
N ASP A 95 -13.10 -6.16 7.60
CA ASP A 95 -11.91 -6.75 7.02
C ASP A 95 -11.67 -6.29 5.57
N LEU A 96 -10.99 -5.14 5.43
CA LEU A 96 -10.52 -4.66 4.13
C LEU A 96 -9.20 -5.31 3.68
N TYR A 97 -8.41 -5.86 4.61
CA TYR A 97 -7.17 -6.56 4.30
C TYR A 97 -7.41 -7.82 3.45
N SER A 98 -8.53 -8.51 3.68
CA SER A 98 -8.94 -9.70 2.95
C SER A 98 -9.74 -9.43 1.67
N TYR A 99 -10.11 -8.17 1.40
CA TYR A 99 -10.94 -7.82 0.25
C TYR A 99 -10.28 -8.20 -1.09
N ASP A 100 -11.12 -8.56 -2.07
CA ASP A 100 -10.73 -9.05 -3.40
C ASP A 100 -9.65 -10.14 -3.36
N SER A 101 -9.92 -11.20 -2.59
CA SER A 101 -8.97 -12.32 -2.40
C SER A 101 -7.60 -11.86 -1.89
N ARG A 102 -7.57 -10.91 -0.94
CA ARG A 102 -6.36 -10.30 -0.37
C ARG A 102 -5.51 -9.57 -1.41
N ARG A 103 -6.13 -8.85 -2.37
CA ARG A 103 -5.41 -8.11 -3.42
C ARG A 103 -4.37 -7.13 -2.84
N PHE A 104 -4.62 -6.53 -1.68
CA PHE A 104 -3.63 -5.67 -1.03
C PHE A 104 -2.40 -6.44 -0.53
N MET A 105 -2.57 -7.64 0.04
CA MET A 105 -1.45 -8.51 0.44
C MET A 105 -0.55 -8.84 -0.75
N LYS A 106 -1.17 -9.15 -1.90
CA LYS A 106 -0.45 -9.45 -3.15
C LYS A 106 0.40 -8.26 -3.58
N ALA A 107 -0.13 -7.04 -3.46
CA ALA A 107 0.63 -5.82 -3.72
C ALA A 107 1.77 -5.61 -2.72
N ALA A 108 1.51 -5.80 -1.43
CA ALA A 108 2.54 -5.68 -0.40
C ALA A 108 3.69 -6.68 -0.59
N GLN A 109 3.39 -7.94 -0.93
CA GLN A 109 4.39 -8.95 -1.29
C GLN A 109 5.20 -8.53 -2.53
N TYR A 110 4.54 -8.02 -3.58
CA TYR A 110 5.21 -7.52 -4.79
C TYR A 110 6.17 -6.38 -4.50
N VAL A 111 5.71 -5.36 -3.78
CA VAL A 111 6.51 -4.17 -3.47
C VAL A 111 7.66 -4.54 -2.55
N ALA A 112 7.42 -5.37 -1.54
CA ALA A 112 8.46 -5.88 -0.64
C ALA A 112 9.52 -6.66 -1.42
N LYS A 113 9.11 -7.63 -2.25
CA LYS A 113 10.00 -8.43 -3.09
C LYS A 113 10.93 -7.57 -3.93
N TYR A 114 10.39 -6.55 -4.57
CA TYR A 114 11.21 -5.65 -5.39
C TYR A 114 12.19 -4.82 -4.56
N ASN A 115 11.75 -4.34 -3.38
CA ASN A 115 12.57 -3.46 -2.53
C ASN A 115 13.61 -4.20 -1.68
N ILE A 116 13.47 -5.51 -1.45
CA ILE A 116 14.56 -6.36 -0.91
C ILE A 116 15.58 -6.79 -1.99
N GLY A 117 15.49 -6.20 -3.19
CA GLY A 117 16.48 -6.40 -4.26
C GLY A 117 16.18 -7.56 -5.23
N GLN A 118 15.04 -8.24 -5.11
CA GLN A 118 14.63 -9.27 -6.08
C GLN A 118 13.82 -8.66 -7.22
N ASP A 119 13.73 -9.37 -8.35
CA ASP A 119 12.96 -8.90 -9.50
C ASP A 119 11.49 -9.31 -9.43
N VAL A 120 10.65 -8.52 -10.10
CA VAL A 120 9.20 -8.72 -10.20
C VAL A 120 8.75 -8.50 -11.65
N PRO A 121 7.70 -9.20 -12.11
CA PRO A 121 7.11 -8.92 -13.43
C PRO A 121 6.52 -7.51 -13.47
N TYR A 122 6.50 -6.88 -14.64
CA TYR A 122 5.87 -5.57 -14.81
C TYR A 122 5.10 -5.52 -16.14
N THR A 123 3.80 -5.28 -16.05
CA THR A 123 2.94 -4.98 -17.20
C THR A 123 2.93 -3.47 -17.41
N THR A 124 3.11 -3.02 -18.65
CA THR A 124 3.01 -1.60 -19.02
C THR A 124 1.75 -0.98 -18.40
N TYR A 125 1.97 -0.04 -17.49
CA TYR A 125 0.89 0.70 -16.86
C TYR A 125 0.54 1.91 -17.73
N THR A 126 -0.74 2.02 -18.10
CA THR A 126 -1.26 3.10 -18.94
C THR A 126 -2.35 3.85 -18.18
N TRP A 127 -2.30 5.17 -18.18
CA TRP A 127 -3.31 6.02 -17.54
C TRP A 127 -3.65 7.23 -18.41
N GLY A 128 -4.74 7.92 -18.08
CA GLY A 128 -5.06 9.21 -18.67
C GLY A 128 -4.49 10.33 -17.81
N THR A 129 -3.84 11.33 -18.40
CA THR A 129 -3.30 12.50 -17.70
C THR A 129 -3.96 13.80 -18.18
N GLY A 130 -3.94 14.80 -17.30
CA GLY A 130 -4.50 16.12 -17.53
C GLY A 130 -6.03 16.16 -17.62
N GLN A 131 -6.53 17.34 -17.99
CA GLN A 131 -7.97 17.57 -18.13
C GLN A 131 -8.56 16.78 -19.31
N ASN A 132 -7.79 16.65 -20.40
CA ASN A 132 -8.22 16.00 -21.64
C ASN A 132 -8.01 14.47 -21.66
N CYS A 133 -7.54 13.88 -20.56
CA CYS A 133 -7.33 12.43 -20.43
C CYS A 133 -6.35 11.87 -21.47
N ALA A 134 -5.32 12.65 -21.82
CA ALA A 134 -4.30 12.22 -22.78
C ALA A 134 -3.60 10.96 -22.26
N GLN A 135 -3.40 9.97 -23.11
CA GLN A 135 -2.80 8.71 -22.67
C GLN A 135 -1.31 8.88 -22.35
N SER A 136 -0.90 8.36 -21.20
CA SER A 136 0.49 8.26 -20.76
C SER A 136 0.77 6.83 -20.30
N SER A 137 2.03 6.40 -20.36
CA SER A 137 2.42 5.05 -19.93
C SER A 137 3.80 4.98 -19.27
N GLN A 138 3.95 3.96 -18.44
CA GLN A 138 5.21 3.49 -17.87
C GLN A 138 5.39 2.05 -18.32
N THR A 139 6.46 1.76 -19.05
CA THR A 139 6.70 0.44 -19.66
C THR A 139 7.61 -0.45 -18.85
N VAL A 140 8.27 0.10 -17.83
CA VAL A 140 9.19 -0.60 -16.95
C VAL A 140 8.94 -0.19 -15.50
N ILE A 141 9.24 -1.10 -14.57
CA ILE A 141 9.32 -0.76 -13.16
C ILE A 141 10.48 0.20 -12.92
N SER A 142 10.27 1.22 -12.08
CA SER A 142 11.31 2.21 -11.76
C SER A 142 12.23 1.68 -10.67
N SER A 143 13.54 1.85 -10.85
CA SER A 143 14.56 1.62 -9.81
C SER A 143 14.77 2.84 -8.90
N GLY A 144 14.11 3.98 -9.19
CA GLY A 144 14.20 5.17 -8.36
C GLY A 144 13.79 4.88 -6.92
N SER A 145 14.65 5.20 -5.96
CA SER A 145 14.46 4.94 -4.53
C SER A 145 14.26 3.46 -4.15
N ARG A 146 14.69 2.50 -4.98
CA ARG A 146 14.58 1.06 -4.67
C ARG A 146 15.34 0.73 -3.37
N GLY A 147 14.69 -0.01 -2.48
CA GLY A 147 15.25 -0.40 -1.19
C GLY A 147 15.21 0.71 -0.13
N GLN A 148 14.47 1.80 -0.37
CA GLN A 148 14.28 2.83 0.64
C GLN A 148 13.57 2.26 1.87
N LEU A 149 14.14 2.51 3.06
CA LEU A 149 13.57 2.09 4.33
C LEU A 149 12.51 3.09 4.78
N ARG A 150 11.32 2.60 5.15
CA ARG A 150 10.19 3.38 5.67
C ARG A 150 9.44 2.56 6.73
N PRO A 151 8.83 3.19 7.74
CA PRO A 151 8.16 2.49 8.84
C PRO A 151 6.73 2.05 8.48
N VAL A 152 6.58 1.24 7.42
CA VAL A 152 5.26 0.83 6.90
C VAL A 152 5.03 -0.69 7.00
N TRP A 153 6.07 -1.45 7.35
CA TRP A 153 6.10 -2.90 7.12
C TRP A 153 5.64 -3.69 8.33
N ALA A 154 5.89 -3.21 9.55
CA ALA A 154 5.47 -3.93 10.76
C ALA A 154 3.94 -4.11 10.81
N MET A 155 3.17 -3.07 10.47
CA MET A 155 1.71 -3.14 10.42
C MET A 155 1.22 -4.26 9.48
N LEU A 156 1.80 -4.32 8.27
CA LEU A 156 1.41 -5.31 7.27
C LEU A 156 1.85 -6.72 7.67
N HIS A 157 3.09 -6.86 8.16
CA HIS A 157 3.63 -8.14 8.60
C HIS A 157 2.78 -8.73 9.74
N PHE A 158 2.58 -7.98 10.81
CA PHE A 158 1.84 -8.48 11.96
C PHE A 158 0.34 -8.65 11.66
N HIS A 159 -0.23 -7.90 10.72
CA HIS A 159 -1.58 -8.21 10.27
C HIS A 159 -1.63 -9.58 9.54
N TYR A 160 -0.89 -9.74 8.45
CA TYR A 160 -1.01 -10.92 7.59
C TYR A 160 -0.39 -12.19 8.22
N ASN A 161 0.83 -12.08 8.74
CA ASN A 161 1.52 -13.22 9.34
C ASN A 161 0.92 -13.60 10.69
N ARG A 162 0.74 -12.61 11.57
CA ARG A 162 0.47 -12.89 12.98
C ARG A 162 -1.03 -12.99 13.29
N ARG A 163 -1.88 -12.10 12.75
CA ARG A 163 -3.33 -12.18 12.97
C ARG A 163 -4.00 -13.24 12.09
N LEU A 164 -3.60 -13.32 10.81
CA LEU A 164 -4.23 -14.21 9.83
C LEU A 164 -3.46 -15.52 9.57
N TYR A 165 -2.27 -15.70 10.15
CA TYR A 165 -1.44 -16.89 9.96
C TYR A 165 -1.10 -17.20 8.50
N LEU A 166 -0.96 -16.15 7.67
CA LEU A 166 -0.60 -16.28 6.27
C LEU A 166 0.91 -16.22 6.09
N ASP A 167 1.42 -16.93 5.08
CA ASP A 167 2.81 -16.80 4.65
C ASP A 167 3.00 -15.52 3.84
N ASP A 168 3.64 -14.54 4.47
CA ASP A 168 3.96 -13.22 3.93
C ASP A 168 5.47 -13.06 3.67
N LYS A 169 6.12 -14.14 3.18
CA LYS A 169 7.57 -14.25 2.90
C LYS A 169 8.32 -12.95 2.61
N TYR A 170 7.88 -12.17 1.63
CA TYR A 170 8.60 -10.96 1.20
C TYR A 170 8.35 -9.76 2.12
N ILE A 171 7.13 -9.61 2.64
CA ILE A 171 6.82 -8.60 3.68
C ILE A 171 7.63 -8.90 4.94
N SER A 172 7.68 -10.17 5.35
CA SER A 172 8.47 -10.64 6.49
C SER A 172 9.97 -10.36 6.30
N ALA A 173 10.54 -10.68 5.13
CA ALA A 173 11.94 -10.37 4.81
C ALA A 173 12.19 -8.84 4.82
N MET A 174 11.32 -8.05 4.20
CA MET A 174 11.44 -6.58 4.21
C MET A 174 11.39 -6.02 5.63
N TYR A 175 10.52 -6.57 6.48
CA TYR A 175 10.43 -6.18 7.87
C TYR A 175 11.68 -6.63 8.66
N TYR A 176 11.94 -7.92 8.80
CA TYR A 176 12.99 -8.45 9.68
C TYR A 176 14.41 -8.16 9.20
N ASP A 177 14.67 -8.19 7.89
CA ASP A 177 16.04 -8.09 7.38
C ASP A 177 16.49 -6.64 7.19
N LEU A 178 15.55 -5.70 6.98
CA LEU A 178 15.88 -4.33 6.58
C LEU A 178 15.32 -3.23 7.49
N VAL A 179 14.16 -3.42 8.11
CA VAL A 179 13.42 -2.31 8.76
C VAL A 179 13.26 -2.49 10.27
N ALA A 180 13.17 -3.73 10.75
CA ALA A 180 12.89 -4.03 12.14
C ALA A 180 14.09 -3.81 13.07
N PRO A 181 13.83 -3.44 14.33
CA PRO A 181 12.55 -2.92 14.84
C PRO A 181 12.26 -1.52 14.29
N GLU A 182 10.99 -1.23 13.99
CA GLU A 182 10.63 0.07 13.42
C GLU A 182 10.82 1.21 14.44
N GLY A 183 11.68 2.16 14.08
CA GLY A 183 11.79 3.47 14.69
C GLY A 183 10.61 4.41 14.39
N GLY A 184 10.68 5.64 14.90
CA GLY A 184 9.68 6.68 14.69
C GLY A 184 10.07 7.72 13.64
N GLY A 185 9.31 8.82 13.56
CA GLY A 185 9.64 9.95 12.69
C GLY A 185 11.05 10.48 12.96
N GLY A 186 11.89 10.54 11.92
CA GLY A 186 13.30 10.93 11.99
C GLY A 186 14.30 9.76 11.87
N ASP A 187 13.89 8.52 12.13
CA ASP A 187 14.77 7.34 12.02
C ASP A 187 15.01 6.91 10.56
N TYR A 188 14.20 7.41 9.62
CA TYR A 188 14.24 7.08 8.20
C TYR A 188 14.58 8.30 7.32
N GLY A 189 15.39 9.20 7.87
CA GLY A 189 15.84 10.43 7.22
C GLY A 189 14.95 11.64 7.51
N SER A 190 15.36 12.80 6.99
CA SER A 190 14.73 14.10 7.23
C SER A 190 13.68 14.49 6.19
N THR A 191 13.41 13.63 5.21
CA THR A 191 12.44 13.88 4.14
C THR A 191 11.13 13.15 4.43
N SER A 192 10.08 13.43 3.64
CA SER A 192 8.72 12.97 3.91
C SER A 192 8.58 11.46 4.11
N GLY A 193 9.43 10.63 3.50
CA GLY A 193 9.31 9.17 3.57
C GLY A 193 9.42 8.59 4.99
N GLY A 194 10.12 9.27 5.91
CA GLY A 194 10.15 8.88 7.32
C GLY A 194 8.92 9.28 8.12
N TYR A 195 7.95 9.94 7.49
CA TYR A 195 6.73 10.45 8.11
C TYR A 195 5.45 9.92 7.43
N ASP A 196 5.56 8.99 6.48
CA ASP A 196 4.40 8.34 5.85
C ASP A 196 3.56 7.52 6.82
N GLN A 197 4.21 7.07 7.91
CA GLN A 197 3.62 6.36 9.03
C GLN A 197 4.27 6.81 10.33
N LEU A 198 3.58 6.60 11.45
CA LEU A 198 4.10 6.98 12.78
C LEU A 198 5.32 6.16 13.20
N GLY A 199 5.47 4.97 12.64
CA GLY A 199 6.46 3.99 13.08
C GLY A 199 6.14 3.38 14.44
N PHE A 200 7.16 2.82 15.09
CA PHE A 200 6.98 1.99 16.30
C PHE A 200 6.02 0.80 16.11
N GLY A 201 5.87 0.31 14.87
CA GLY A 201 4.89 -0.72 14.56
C GLY A 201 5.17 -2.06 15.26
N THR A 202 6.44 -2.38 15.54
CA THR A 202 6.79 -3.55 16.38
C THR A 202 6.13 -3.47 17.76
N LEU A 203 6.12 -2.28 18.39
CA LEU A 203 5.48 -2.08 19.68
C LEU A 203 3.94 -2.15 19.57
N MET A 204 3.38 -1.60 18.50
CA MET A 204 1.92 -1.46 18.34
C MET A 204 1.23 -2.76 17.90
N TYR A 205 1.87 -3.54 17.03
CA TYR A 205 1.21 -4.63 16.29
C TYR A 205 1.70 -6.04 16.64
N ALA A 206 2.87 -6.22 17.28
CA ALA A 206 3.48 -7.53 17.55
C ALA A 206 2.82 -8.32 18.71
N LYS A 207 1.49 -8.38 18.75
CA LYS A 207 0.71 -9.05 19.80
C LYS A 207 0.43 -10.53 19.47
#